data_AF-A0A6B2PVN5-F1
#
_entry.id   AF-A0A6B2PVN5-F1
#
_cell.length_a   1.000
_cell.length_b   1.000
_cell.length_c   1.000
_cell.angle_alpha   90.00
_cell.angle_beta   90.00
_cell.angle_gamma   90.00
#
_symmetry.space_group_name_H-M   'P 1'
#
loop_
_entity.id
_entity.type
_entity.pdbx_description
1 polymer ?
#
loop_
_entity_poly.entity_id
_entity_poly.type
_entity_poly.pdbx_seq_one_letter_code
_entity_poly.pdbx_strand_id
1 'polypeptide(L)'
;AEDHVKNIVMDTVQSLVNLSPVDTGAYRASHIVSVGSGDYDIRGPETNPIQDAAIQAVKIKLGNLVYIQNNQPYAERLENGWSDQAPQGIYNTTFTFISQKYGG
;
A
#
# COMPACT_ATOMS: atom_id res chain seq x y z
N ALA A 1 -14.53 -1.19 15.90
CA ALA A 1 -13.28 -0.39 15.93
C ALA A 1 -12.17 -1.10 15.15
N GLU A 2 -11.82 -2.34 15.49
CA GLU A 2 -10.83 -3.11 14.72
C GLU A 2 -11.23 -3.33 13.26
N ASP A 3 -12.49 -3.68 12.99
CA ASP A 3 -12.97 -3.84 11.61
C ASP A 3 -12.93 -2.53 10.81
N HIS A 4 -13.02 -1.38 11.48
CA HIS A 4 -12.85 -0.09 10.83
C HIS A 4 -11.41 0.12 10.38
N VAL A 5 -10.43 -0.21 11.23
CA VAL A 5 -9.00 -0.18 10.87
C VAL A 5 -8.68 -1.17 9.75
N LYS A 6 -9.25 -2.38 9.80
CA LYS A 6 -9.10 -3.38 8.73
C LYS A 6 -9.60 -2.84 7.39
N ASN A 7 -10.77 -2.19 7.37
CA ASN A 7 -11.30 -1.58 6.15
C ASN A 7 -10.39 -0.47 5.61
N ILE A 8 -9.86 0.40 6.47
CA ILE A 8 -8.90 1.44 6.07
C ILE A 8 -7.66 0.80 5.42
N VAL A 9 -7.09 -0.25 6.04
CA VAL A 9 -5.90 -0.94 5.52
C VAL A 9 -6.19 -1.59 4.17
N MET A 10 -7.30 -2.33 4.05
CA MET A 10 -7.66 -2.99 2.80
C MET A 10 -7.93 -2.01 1.67
N ASP A 11 -8.64 -0.92 1.95
CA ASP A 11 -8.90 0.13 0.97
C ASP A 11 -7.62 0.86 0.56
N THR A 12 -6.71 1.11 1.50
CA THR A 12 -5.41 1.72 1.21
C THR A 12 -4.62 0.86 0.23
N VAL A 13 -4.48 -0.44 0.48
CA VAL A 13 -3.73 -1.34 -0.42
C VAL A 13 -4.43 -1.48 -1.77
N GLN A 14 -5.76 -1.57 -1.79
CA GLN A 14 -6.53 -1.62 -3.03
C GLN A 14 -6.31 -0.36 -3.88
N SER A 15 -6.29 0.81 -3.26
CA SER A 15 -5.98 2.09 -3.91
C SER A 15 -4.54 2.13 -4.41
N LEU A 16 -3.55 1.74 -3.59
CA LEU A 16 -2.15 1.68 -3.99
C LEU A 16 -1.94 0.79 -5.23
N VAL A 17 -2.54 -0.40 -5.22
CA VAL A 17 -2.48 -1.35 -6.34
C VAL A 17 -3.12 -0.76 -7.59
N ASN A 18 -4.27 -0.08 -7.45
CA ASN A 18 -4.99 0.51 -8.58
C ASN A 18 -4.28 1.73 -9.18
N LEU A 19 -3.66 2.56 -8.35
CA LEU A 19 -2.96 3.79 -8.75
C LEU A 19 -1.50 3.52 -9.17
N SER A 20 -1.00 2.32 -8.94
CA SER A 20 0.37 1.96 -9.30
C SER A 20 0.56 1.93 -10.82
N PRO A 21 1.64 2.56 -11.32
CA PRO A 21 1.99 2.47 -12.73
C PRO A 21 2.35 1.02 -13.08
N VAL A 22 2.01 0.61 -14.31
CA VAL A 22 2.28 -0.73 -14.81
C VAL A 22 3.26 -0.66 -15.97
N ASP A 23 4.45 -1.19 -15.73
CA ASP A 23 5.43 -1.58 -16.76
C ASP A 23 5.50 -3.12 -16.82
N THR A 24 6.34 -3.73 -15.97
CA THR A 24 6.37 -5.20 -15.76
C THR A 24 5.36 -5.70 -14.73
N GLY A 25 4.68 -4.79 -14.03
CA GLY A 25 3.81 -5.09 -12.88
C GLY A 25 4.54 -5.25 -11.55
N ALA A 26 5.88 -5.26 -11.53
CA ALA A 26 6.67 -5.47 -10.30
C ALA A 26 6.34 -4.45 -9.20
N TYR A 27 6.29 -3.16 -9.53
CA TYR A 27 5.96 -2.11 -8.55
C TYR A 27 4.58 -2.32 -7.92
N ARG A 28 3.56 -2.54 -8.76
CA ARG A 28 2.17 -2.80 -8.34
C ARG A 28 2.06 -4.01 -7.41
N ALA A 29 2.82 -5.07 -7.68
CA ALA A 29 2.83 -6.28 -6.87
C ALA A 29 3.59 -6.12 -5.53
N SER A 30 4.46 -5.11 -5.42
CA SER A 30 5.43 -4.98 -4.32
C SER A 30 4.93 -4.25 -3.08
N HIS A 31 3.64 -3.93 -2.98
CA HIS A 31 3.10 -3.33 -1.76
C HIS A 31 3.05 -4.34 -0.63
N ILE A 32 3.53 -3.93 0.54
CA ILE A 32 3.68 -4.75 1.73
C ILE A 32 2.84 -4.17 2.85
N VAL A 33 2.11 -5.03 3.54
CA VAL A 33 1.48 -4.71 4.82
C VAL A 33 2.16 -5.53 5.90
N SER A 34 2.49 -4.90 7.02
CA SER A 34 3.01 -5.59 8.20
C SER A 34 2.48 -4.97 9.50
N VAL A 35 2.38 -5.78 10.55
CA VAL A 35 1.78 -5.40 11.83
C VAL A 35 2.83 -5.52 12.92
N GLY A 36 3.04 -4.45 13.70
CA GLY A 36 4.00 -4.39 14.81
C GLY A 36 5.40 -3.97 14.39
N SER A 37 5.91 -4.45 13.26
CA SER A 37 7.22 -4.08 12.71
C SER A 37 7.17 -3.96 11.19
N GLY A 38 7.94 -3.01 10.63
CA GLY A 38 8.09 -2.86 9.19
C GLY A 38 8.73 -4.10 8.54
N ASP A 39 8.39 -4.33 7.27
CA ASP A 39 8.95 -5.41 6.45
C ASP A 39 9.76 -4.74 5.33
N TYR A 40 11.07 -5.00 5.31
CA TYR A 40 12.03 -4.35 4.41
C TYR A 40 12.43 -5.23 3.23
N ASP A 41 11.72 -6.34 3.01
CA ASP A 41 11.96 -7.21 1.86
C ASP A 41 11.58 -6.49 0.56
N ILE A 42 12.29 -6.82 -0.51
CA ILE A 42 11.97 -6.36 -1.88
C ILE A 42 11.23 -7.50 -2.57
N ARG A 43 9.99 -7.23 -3.00
CA ARG A 43 9.12 -8.24 -3.64
C ARG A 43 9.21 -8.17 -5.17
N GLY A 44 9.02 -9.31 -5.82
CA GLY A 44 8.93 -9.42 -7.27
C GLY A 44 7.49 -9.32 -7.80
N PRO A 45 7.28 -9.42 -9.13
CA PRO A 45 5.96 -9.38 -9.76
C PRO A 45 5.05 -10.58 -9.41
N GLU A 46 5.59 -11.64 -8.80
CA GLU A 46 4.87 -12.86 -8.43
C GLU A 46 3.98 -12.72 -7.18
N THR A 47 4.08 -11.62 -6.43
CA THR A 47 3.33 -11.43 -5.18
C THR A 47 1.93 -10.84 -5.42
N ASN A 48 0.98 -11.22 -4.56
CA ASN A 48 -0.37 -10.64 -4.55
C ASN A 48 -0.57 -9.75 -3.31
N PRO A 49 -0.37 -8.42 -3.43
CA PRO A 49 -0.39 -7.51 -2.30
C PRO A 49 -1.76 -7.44 -1.62
N ILE A 50 -2.86 -7.63 -2.36
CA ILE A 50 -4.21 -7.61 -1.79
C ILE A 50 -4.46 -8.84 -0.91
N GLN A 51 -4.04 -10.01 -1.39
CA GLN A 51 -4.15 -11.24 -0.63
C GLN A 51 -3.26 -11.21 0.63
N ASP A 52 -2.02 -10.73 0.49
CA ASP A 52 -1.10 -10.58 1.61
C ASP A 52 -1.65 -9.59 2.65
N ALA A 53 -2.20 -8.45 2.21
CA ALA A 53 -2.85 -7.50 3.09
C ALA A 53 -4.02 -8.11 3.84
N ALA A 54 -4.86 -8.93 3.19
CA ALA A 54 -5.96 -9.61 3.84
C ALA A 54 -5.49 -10.56 4.95
N ILE A 55 -4.39 -11.28 4.73
CA ILE A 55 -3.77 -12.16 5.75
C ILE A 55 -3.28 -11.35 6.95
N GLN A 56 -2.69 -10.17 6.71
CA GLN A 56 -2.19 -9.30 7.78
C GLN A 56 -3.33 -8.57 8.50
N ALA A 57 -4.40 -8.20 7.80
CA ALA A 57 -5.56 -7.54 8.36
C ALA A 57 -6.25 -8.38 9.46
N VAL A 58 -6.24 -9.71 9.31
CA VAL A 58 -6.77 -10.63 10.34
C VAL A 58 -5.96 -10.55 11.65
N LYS A 59 -4.67 -10.17 11.57
CA LYS A 59 -3.77 -10.07 12.75
C LYS A 59 -3.87 -8.73 13.47
N ILE A 60 -4.53 -7.73 12.86
CA ILE A 60 -4.64 -6.38 13.42
C ILE A 60 -5.49 -6.42 14.70
N LYS A 61 -4.91 -5.89 15.77
CA LYS A 61 -5.58 -5.57 17.03
C LYS A 61 -5.51 -4.08 17.30
N LEU A 62 -6.45 -3.55 18.07
CA LEU A 62 -6.42 -2.15 18.47
C LEU A 62 -5.10 -1.81 19.19
N GLY A 63 -4.51 -0.67 18.86
CA GLY A 63 -3.20 -0.25 19.41
C GLY A 63 -1.98 -0.83 18.67
N ASN A 64 -2.17 -1.69 17.65
CA ASN A 64 -1.06 -2.07 16.78
C ASN A 64 -0.69 -0.93 15.82
N LEU A 65 0.61 -0.85 15.52
CA LEU A 65 1.12 -0.05 14.41
C LEU A 65 1.11 -0.92 13.14
N VAL A 66 0.47 -0.41 12.09
CA VAL A 66 0.42 -1.04 10.78
C VAL A 66 1.31 -0.26 9.83
N TYR A 67 2.20 -0.96 9.14
CA TYR A 67 3.06 -0.41 8.11
C TYR A 67 2.51 -0.81 6.75
N ILE A 68 2.47 0.16 5.82
CA ILE A 68 2.13 -0.07 4.42
C ILE A 68 3.26 0.53 3.58
N GLN A 69 4.01 -0.31 2.87
CA GLN A 69 5.31 0.06 2.30
C GLN A 69 5.49 -0.49 0.88
N ASN A 70 6.39 0.12 0.12
CA ASN A 70 6.91 -0.43 -1.13
C ASN A 70 8.42 -0.19 -1.12
N ASN A 71 9.19 -1.27 -1.16
CA ASN A 71 10.63 -1.22 -0.97
C ASN A 71 11.42 -1.29 -2.28
N GLN A 72 10.74 -1.16 -3.43
CA GLN A 72 11.45 -1.12 -4.71
C GLN A 72 12.47 0.03 -4.72
N PRO A 73 13.71 -0.17 -5.20
CA PRO A 73 14.74 0.88 -5.22
C PRO A 73 14.37 2.14 -6.01
N TYR A 74 13.32 2.07 -6.83
CA TYR A 74 12.80 3.17 -7.64
C TYR A 74 11.44 3.69 -7.15
N ALA A 75 10.91 3.19 -6.02
CA ALA A 75 9.61 3.58 -5.49
C ALA A 75 9.52 5.09 -5.23
N GLU A 76 10.54 5.68 -4.61
CA GLU A 76 10.59 7.12 -4.34
C GLU A 76 10.59 7.96 -5.62
N ARG A 77 11.22 7.49 -6.70
CA ARG A 77 11.18 8.17 -8.00
C ARG A 77 9.76 8.18 -8.57
N LEU A 78 9.07 7.03 -8.51
CA LEU A 78 7.67 6.95 -8.96
C LEU A 78 6.75 7.84 -8.14
N GLU A 79 6.97 7.91 -6.82
CA GLU A 79 6.22 8.82 -5.96
C GLU A 79 6.43 10.30 -6.34
N ASN A 80 7.63 10.65 -6.78
CA ASN A 80 7.98 12.00 -7.25
C ASN A 80 7.68 12.24 -8.74
N GLY A 81 6.74 11.48 -9.33
CA GLY A 81 6.20 11.77 -10.66
C GLY A 81 7.05 11.31 -11.84
N TRP A 82 7.98 10.36 -11.65
CA TRP A 82 8.81 9.81 -12.74
C TRP A 82 8.06 8.85 -13.68
N SER A 83 6.75 8.70 -13.51
CA SER A 83 5.89 7.93 -14.41
C SER A 83 4.78 8.81 -14.95
N ASP A 84 4.60 8.82 -16.27
CA ASP A 84 3.48 9.50 -16.92
C ASP A 84 2.12 8.91 -16.51
N GLN A 85 2.09 7.66 -16.02
CA GLN A 85 0.87 7.02 -15.50
C GLN A 85 0.52 7.47 -14.08
N ALA A 86 1.51 7.92 -13.30
CA ALA A 86 1.34 8.34 -11.90
C ALA A 86 2.12 9.64 -11.60
N PRO A 87 1.86 10.75 -12.33
CA PRO A 87 2.65 11.98 -12.23
C PRO A 87 2.48 12.70 -10.88
N GLN A 88 1.43 12.39 -10.12
CA GLN A 88 1.14 13.00 -8.82
C GLN A 88 1.57 12.13 -7.63
N GLY A 89 2.26 11.01 -7.89
CA GLY A 89 2.60 10.02 -6.88
C GLY A 89 1.46 9.07 -6.55
N ILE A 90 1.81 7.96 -5.91
CA ILE A 90 0.93 6.83 -5.61
C ILE A 90 0.46 6.90 -4.16
N TYR A 91 1.41 7.02 -3.22
CA TYR A 91 1.13 7.08 -1.79
C TYR A 91 0.49 8.41 -1.39
N ASN A 92 0.95 9.54 -1.94
CA ASN A 92 0.38 10.86 -1.67
C ASN A 92 -1.09 10.94 -2.13
N THR A 93 -1.36 10.49 -3.36
CA THR A 93 -2.71 10.43 -3.92
C THR A 93 -3.61 9.48 -3.12
N THR A 94 -3.08 8.31 -2.76
CA THR A 94 -3.81 7.34 -1.94
C THR A 94 -4.14 7.88 -0.56
N PHE A 95 -3.16 8.50 0.11
CA PHE A 95 -3.36 9.11 1.43
C PHE A 95 -4.48 10.15 1.39
N THR A 96 -4.45 11.05 0.40
CA THR A 96 -5.51 12.06 0.22
C THR A 96 -6.88 11.43 0.08
N PHE A 97 -7.02 10.40 -0.76
CA PHE A 97 -8.28 9.68 -0.96
C PHE A 97 -8.78 8.98 0.31
N ILE A 98 -7.91 8.26 1.00
CA ILE A 98 -8.25 7.50 2.22
C ILE A 98 -8.61 8.47 3.36
N SER A 99 -7.86 9.55 3.55
CA SER A 99 -8.17 10.57 4.53
C SER A 99 -9.52 11.25 4.27
N GLN A 100 -9.89 11.50 3.02
CA GLN A 100 -11.22 12.03 2.69
C GLN A 100 -12.33 11.03 2.99
N LYS A 101 -12.09 9.74 2.72
CA LYS A 101 -13.08 8.68 2.94
C LYS A 101 -13.36 8.41 4.42
N TYR A 102 -12.34 8.53 5.27
CA TYR A 102 -12.38 8.10 6.68
C TYR A 102 -12.15 9.20 7.71
N GLY A 103 -11.77 10.41 7.30
CA GLY A 103 -11.41 11.53 8.19
C GLY A 103 -12.59 12.31 8.78
N GLY A 104 -13.76 11.68 8.90
CA GLY A 104 -14.98 12.26 9.49
C GLY A 104 -15.19 11.84 10.94
#